data_AF-A0A1Y3MVK1-F1
#
_entry.id   AF-A0A1Y3MVK1-F1
#
_cell.length_a   1.000
_cell.length_b   1.000
_cell.length_c   1.000
_cell.angle_alpha   90.00
_cell.angle_beta   90.00
_cell.angle_gamma   90.00
#
_symmetry.space_group_name_H-M   'P 1'
#
loop_
_entity.id
_entity.type
_entity.pdbx_description
1 polymer ?
#
loop_
_entity_poly.entity_id
_entity_poly.type
_entity_poly.pdbx_seq_one_letter_code
_entity_poly.pdbx_strand_id
1 'polypeptide(L)'
;METSTEINSSSSEIKPSPEIKPTPEVQSKKKRIFPKIHKCWCISLQAAVKLFTLLMTVIYIAIFVYKVYTEGFNVETVLDLIILICVIASLITLIIGMYKVKLSYLRQFKYVFLVYIIYLLAKTIYTIYSYYINDDFHDSLVIDYQKKYASEKLSGKQIRNLVKIKSLLTTSFTLLSLIFT
;
A
#
# COMPACT_ATOMS: atom_id res chain seq x y z
N MET A 1 48.04 -49.51 3.11
CA MET A 1 47.88 -49.28 4.56
C MET A 1 46.38 -49.15 4.78
N GLU A 2 45.75 -50.30 4.98
CA GLU A 2 44.30 -50.47 5.13
C GLU A 2 43.95 -50.27 6.61
N THR A 3 42.84 -49.61 6.89
CA THR A 3 42.27 -49.61 8.24
C THR A 3 40.76 -49.65 8.09
N SER A 4 40.24 -50.87 8.17
CA SER A 4 38.82 -51.18 8.17
C SER A 4 38.32 -51.10 9.61
N THR A 5 37.28 -50.30 9.86
CA THR A 5 36.65 -50.20 11.18
C THR A 5 35.26 -50.82 11.09
N GLU A 6 35.11 -52.01 11.67
CA GLU A 6 33.83 -52.67 11.90
C GLU A 6 33.02 -51.89 12.94
N ILE A 7 31.78 -51.54 12.61
CA ILE A 7 30.80 -51.03 13.57
C ILE A 7 29.67 -52.07 13.67
N ASN A 8 29.73 -52.86 14.73
CA ASN A 8 28.63 -53.66 15.24
C ASN A 8 27.76 -52.78 16.15
N SER A 9 26.45 -52.68 15.88
CA SER A 9 25.50 -52.25 16.91
C SER A 9 24.09 -52.78 16.67
N SER A 10 23.80 -53.86 17.41
CA SER A 10 22.59 -54.11 18.19
C SER A 10 21.25 -53.65 17.60
N SER A 11 20.55 -54.60 16.99
CA SER A 11 19.13 -54.49 16.67
C SER A 11 18.32 -54.73 17.95
N SER A 12 17.68 -53.69 18.48
CA SER A 12 16.75 -53.80 19.60
C SER A 12 15.35 -54.14 19.08
N GLU A 13 14.80 -55.26 19.54
CA GLU A 13 13.43 -55.68 19.28
C GLU A 13 12.43 -54.69 19.90
N ILE A 14 11.70 -53.98 19.04
CA ILE A 14 10.59 -53.12 19.43
C ILE A 14 9.36 -54.02 19.61
N LYS A 15 8.91 -54.21 20.85
CA LYS A 15 7.64 -54.87 21.18
C LYS A 15 6.46 -54.11 20.53
N PRO A 16 5.52 -54.80 19.87
CA PRO A 16 4.33 -54.16 19.30
C PRO A 16 3.45 -53.58 20.41
N SER A 17 3.17 -52.28 20.28
CA SER A 17 2.29 -51.52 21.16
C SER A 17 0.84 -52.03 21.02
N PRO A 18 0.09 -52.18 22.14
CA PRO A 18 -1.29 -52.64 22.10
C PRO A 18 -2.19 -51.71 21.30
N GLU A 19 -3.03 -52.31 20.45
CA GLU A 19 -4.00 -51.65 19.58
C GLU A 19 -5.12 -51.02 20.42
N ILE A 20 -5.07 -49.70 20.57
CA ILE A 20 -6.09 -48.91 21.27
C ILE A 20 -7.30 -48.78 20.34
N LYS A 21 -8.39 -49.47 20.66
CA LYS A 21 -9.68 -49.31 19.96
C LYS A 21 -10.14 -47.84 20.03
N PRO A 22 -10.49 -47.22 18.90
CA PRO A 22 -10.98 -45.85 18.88
C PRO A 22 -12.34 -45.78 19.58
N THR A 23 -12.37 -45.10 20.72
CA THR A 23 -13.59 -44.68 21.40
C THR A 23 -14.41 -43.81 20.44
N PRO A 24 -15.71 -44.07 20.25
CA PRO A 24 -16.54 -43.25 19.37
C PRO A 24 -16.61 -41.82 19.89
N GLU A 25 -15.98 -40.89 19.17
CA GLU A 25 -16.07 -39.46 19.45
C GLU A 25 -17.52 -39.00 19.29
N VAL A 26 -18.14 -38.66 20.43
CA VAL A 26 -19.40 -37.95 20.48
C VAL A 26 -19.18 -36.56 19.87
N GLN A 27 -19.52 -36.41 18.58
CA GLN A 27 -19.49 -35.13 17.89
C GLN A 27 -20.56 -34.20 18.49
N SER A 28 -20.18 -33.50 19.55
CA SER A 28 -20.98 -32.39 20.08
C SER A 28 -21.09 -31.34 18.97
N LYS A 29 -22.30 -31.17 18.43
CA LYS A 29 -22.61 -30.17 17.42
C LYS A 29 -22.40 -28.77 18.03
N LYS A 30 -21.17 -28.25 17.96
CA LYS A 30 -20.86 -26.86 18.31
C LYS A 30 -21.72 -25.95 17.44
N LYS A 31 -22.75 -25.35 18.04
CA LYS A 31 -23.54 -24.28 17.42
C LYS A 31 -22.57 -23.16 17.04
N ARG A 32 -22.42 -22.91 15.73
CA ARG A 32 -21.60 -21.81 15.22
C ARG A 32 -22.24 -20.49 15.67
N ILE A 33 -21.50 -19.68 16.44
CA ILE A 33 -21.94 -18.38 16.98
C ILE A 33 -21.80 -17.26 15.93
N PHE A 34 -21.13 -17.54 14.81
CA PHE A 34 -20.96 -16.53 13.76
C PHE A 34 -22.21 -16.40 12.89
N PRO A 35 -22.76 -15.19 12.72
CA PRO A 35 -23.90 -14.95 11.86
C PRO A 35 -23.56 -15.34 10.42
N LYS A 36 -24.45 -16.08 9.77
CA LYS A 36 -24.35 -16.38 8.35
C LYS A 36 -24.52 -15.05 7.59
N ILE A 37 -23.43 -14.50 7.10
CA ILE A 37 -23.46 -13.32 6.23
C ILE A 37 -24.25 -13.74 4.98
N HIS A 38 -25.49 -13.28 4.88
CA HIS A 38 -26.33 -13.54 3.73
C HIS A 38 -25.65 -12.99 2.46
N LYS A 39 -25.81 -13.71 1.35
CA LYS A 39 -25.29 -13.36 0.01
C LYS A 39 -25.85 -12.00 -0.44
N CYS A 40 -25.19 -10.90 -0.05
CA CYS A 40 -25.32 -9.61 -0.73
C CYS A 40 -24.53 -9.67 -2.05
N TRP A 41 -24.89 -8.84 -3.04
CA TRP A 41 -24.39 -8.82 -4.44
C TRP A 41 -22.92 -9.28 -4.65
N CYS A 42 -22.76 -10.60 -4.74
CA CYS A 42 -22.10 -11.42 -5.77
C CYS A 42 -20.73 -11.02 -6.36
N ILE A 43 -19.77 -10.53 -5.56
CA ILE A 43 -18.35 -10.64 -5.95
C ILE A 43 -17.63 -11.49 -4.92
N SER A 44 -16.98 -12.57 -5.36
CA SER A 44 -16.12 -13.36 -4.47
C SER A 44 -15.01 -12.47 -3.94
N LEU A 45 -14.65 -12.60 -2.65
CA LEU A 45 -13.58 -11.77 -2.05
C LEU A 45 -12.32 -11.75 -2.92
N GLN A 46 -11.97 -12.89 -3.52
CA GLN A 46 -10.85 -13.00 -4.44
C GLN A 46 -11.04 -12.18 -5.73
N ALA A 47 -12.22 -12.21 -6.35
CA ALA A 47 -12.51 -11.41 -7.53
C ALA A 47 -12.54 -9.91 -7.19
N ALA A 48 -13.07 -9.54 -6.02
CA ALA A 48 -13.10 -8.16 -5.56
C ALA A 48 -11.68 -7.63 -5.39
N VAL A 49 -10.82 -8.35 -4.66
CA VAL A 49 -9.42 -7.94 -4.46
C VAL A 49 -8.70 -7.81 -5.81
N LYS A 50 -8.86 -8.76 -6.73
CA LYS A 50 -8.25 -8.66 -8.08
C LYS A 50 -8.71 -7.41 -8.82
N LEU A 51 -10.02 -7.14 -8.83
CA LEU A 51 -10.60 -5.99 -9.50
C LEU A 51 -10.10 -4.67 -8.88
N PHE A 52 -10.10 -4.57 -7.56
CA PHE A 52 -9.59 -3.38 -6.85
C PHE A 52 -8.09 -3.17 -7.07
N THR A 53 -7.27 -4.23 -7.01
CA THR A 53 -5.84 -4.12 -7.28
C THR A 53 -5.56 -3.68 -8.72
N LEU A 54 -6.31 -4.22 -9.70
CA LEU A 54 -6.22 -3.81 -11.09
C LEU A 54 -6.62 -2.33 -11.25
N LEU A 55 -7.76 -1.94 -10.68
CA LEU A 55 -8.26 -0.56 -10.73
C LEU A 55 -7.25 0.42 -10.12
N MET A 56 -6.71 0.12 -8.93
CA MET A 56 -5.69 0.93 -8.29
C MET A 56 -4.41 1.02 -9.13
N THR A 57 -4.00 -0.07 -9.77
CA THR A 57 -2.83 -0.07 -10.67
C THR A 57 -3.05 0.90 -11.84
N VAL A 58 -4.22 0.84 -12.49
CA VAL A 58 -4.57 1.75 -13.59
C VAL A 58 -4.62 3.20 -13.12
N ILE A 59 -5.22 3.47 -11.96
CA ILE A 59 -5.28 4.81 -11.36
C ILE A 59 -3.87 5.34 -11.08
N TYR A 60 -2.97 4.56 -10.48
CA TYR A 60 -1.61 5.00 -10.20
C TYR A 60 -0.79 5.25 -11.46
N ILE A 61 -0.99 4.46 -12.53
CA ILE A 61 -0.38 4.73 -13.84
C ILE A 61 -0.90 6.06 -14.41
N ALA A 62 -2.21 6.32 -14.34
CA ALA A 62 -2.78 7.58 -14.80
C ALA A 62 -2.23 8.79 -14.00
N ILE A 63 -2.11 8.66 -12.68
CA ILE A 63 -1.49 9.67 -11.81
C ILE A 63 -0.01 9.88 -12.17
N PHE A 64 0.72 8.81 -12.47
CA PHE A 64 2.12 8.90 -12.89
C PHE A 64 2.26 9.74 -14.17
N VAL A 65 1.50 9.41 -15.21
CA VAL A 65 1.52 10.14 -16.49
C VAL A 65 1.11 11.60 -16.29
N TYR A 66 0.04 11.83 -15.50
CA TYR A 66 -0.42 13.18 -15.19
C TYR A 66 0.66 14.01 -14.48
N LYS A 67 1.32 13.47 -13.45
CA LYS A 67 2.40 14.15 -12.72
C LYS A 67 3.57 14.52 -13.63
N VAL A 68 4.03 13.58 -14.46
CA VAL A 68 5.11 13.85 -15.43
C VAL A 68 4.71 14.98 -16.39
N TYR A 69 3.47 14.99 -16.86
CA TYR A 69 2.97 16.01 -17.77
C TYR A 69 2.83 17.39 -17.11
N THR A 70 2.35 17.48 -15.87
CA THR A 70 2.04 18.77 -15.23
C THR A 70 3.20 19.38 -14.46
N GLU A 71 4.02 18.57 -13.80
CA GLU A 71 5.07 19.03 -12.88
C GLU A 71 6.47 19.01 -13.50
N GLY A 72 6.69 18.24 -14.57
CA GLY A 72 8.00 18.08 -15.20
C GLY A 72 9.00 17.28 -14.34
N PHE A 73 10.30 17.55 -14.49
CA PHE A 73 11.38 16.82 -13.83
C PHE A 73 12.11 17.67 -12.78
N ASN A 74 11.40 18.09 -11.74
CA ASN A 74 12.00 18.72 -10.56
C ASN A 74 12.45 17.66 -9.55
N VAL A 75 13.40 17.97 -8.66
CA VAL A 75 13.95 17.02 -7.67
C VAL A 75 12.87 16.38 -6.81
N GLU A 76 11.91 17.17 -6.33
CA GLU A 76 10.77 16.68 -5.55
C GLU A 76 9.89 15.73 -6.37
N THR A 77 9.54 16.12 -7.60
CA THR A 77 8.73 15.30 -8.52
C THR A 77 9.45 14.00 -8.89
N VAL A 78 10.78 14.01 -9.08
CA VAL A 78 11.54 12.79 -9.37
C VAL A 78 11.47 11.80 -8.21
N LEU A 79 11.57 12.28 -6.97
CA LEU A 79 11.46 11.43 -5.78
C LEU A 79 10.04 10.84 -5.67
N ASP A 80 9.01 11.66 -5.87
CA ASP A 80 7.61 11.22 -5.96
C ASP A 80 7.43 10.11 -7.01
N LEU A 81 8.00 10.29 -8.21
CA LEU A 81 7.89 9.35 -9.32
C LEU A 81 8.59 8.02 -9.03
N ILE A 82 9.75 8.03 -8.39
CA ILE A 82 10.47 6.81 -7.99
C ILE A 82 9.61 5.99 -7.02
N ILE A 83 9.03 6.63 -6.01
CA ILE A 83 8.15 5.96 -5.04
C ILE A 83 6.91 5.40 -5.73
N LEU A 84 6.30 6.17 -6.64
CA LEU A 84 5.13 5.74 -7.39
C LEU A 84 5.43 4.53 -8.29
N ILE A 85 6.58 4.49 -8.96
CA ILE A 85 7.04 3.33 -9.73
C ILE A 85 7.19 2.10 -8.82
N CYS A 86 7.79 2.24 -7.64
CA CYS A 86 7.90 1.16 -6.67
C CYS A 86 6.54 0.61 -6.23
N VAL A 87 5.55 1.49 -6.01
CA VAL A 87 4.18 1.09 -5.66
C VAL A 87 3.51 0.34 -6.82
N ILE A 88 3.61 0.85 -8.05
CA ILE A 88 3.07 0.18 -9.24
C ILE A 88 3.71 -1.21 -9.42
N ALA A 89 5.03 -1.32 -9.30
CA ALA A 89 5.74 -2.59 -9.38
C ALA A 89 5.28 -3.57 -8.28
N SER A 90 5.02 -3.07 -7.07
CA SER A 90 4.51 -3.88 -5.96
C SER A 90 3.09 -4.39 -6.22
N LEU A 91 2.22 -3.58 -6.82
CA LEU A 91 0.86 -3.95 -7.20
C LEU A 91 0.84 -5.00 -8.31
N ILE A 92 1.70 -4.85 -9.34
CA ILE A 92 1.86 -5.86 -10.39
C ILE A 92 2.33 -7.19 -9.78
N THR A 93 3.30 -7.12 -8.88
CA THR A 93 3.82 -8.29 -8.16
C THR A 93 2.73 -8.94 -7.30
N LEU A 94 1.85 -8.15 -6.66
CA LEU A 94 0.70 -8.64 -5.92
C LEU A 94 -0.29 -9.38 -6.83
N ILE A 95 -0.62 -8.83 -7.99
CA ILE A 95 -1.51 -9.47 -8.98
C ILE A 95 -0.93 -10.83 -9.39
N ILE A 96 0.37 -10.88 -9.74
CA ILE A 96 1.07 -12.13 -10.09
C ILE A 96 1.05 -13.11 -8.91
N GLY A 97 1.29 -12.63 -7.69
CA GLY A 97 1.27 -13.43 -6.47
C GLY A 97 -0.10 -14.04 -6.18
N MET A 98 -1.18 -13.32 -6.47
CA MET A 98 -2.55 -13.83 -6.37
C MET A 98 -2.86 -14.90 -7.41
N TYR A 99 -2.35 -14.77 -8.64
CA TYR A 99 -2.52 -15.80 -9.67
C TYR A 99 -1.72 -17.07 -9.38
N LYS A 100 -0.49 -16.93 -8.88
CA LYS A 100 0.40 -18.06 -8.56
C LYS A 100 0.25 -18.61 -7.15
N VAL A 101 -0.62 -18.02 -6.31
CA VAL A 101 -0.86 -18.37 -4.90
C VAL A 101 0.45 -18.42 -4.08
N LYS A 102 1.40 -17.53 -4.39
CA LYS A 102 2.72 -17.49 -3.71
C LYS A 102 2.73 -16.43 -2.60
N LEU A 103 2.82 -16.88 -1.35
CA LEU A 103 2.83 -16.04 -0.14
C LEU A 103 4.00 -15.04 -0.08
N SER A 104 5.12 -15.32 -0.74
CA SER A 104 6.29 -14.43 -0.77
C SER A 104 5.98 -13.06 -1.37
N TYR A 105 5.22 -13.01 -2.47
CA TYR A 105 4.85 -11.77 -3.13
C TYR A 105 3.88 -10.91 -2.30
N LEU A 106 2.94 -11.55 -1.60
CA LEU A 106 2.06 -10.86 -0.64
C LEU A 106 2.85 -10.21 0.50
N ARG A 107 3.89 -10.90 0.99
CA ARG A 107 4.76 -10.37 2.05
C ARG A 107 5.59 -9.19 1.55
N GLN A 108 6.16 -9.27 0.35
CA GLN A 108 6.89 -8.15 -0.26
C GLN A 108 5.99 -6.93 -0.48
N PHE A 109 4.80 -7.14 -1.04
CA PHE A 109 3.80 -6.07 -1.22
C PHE A 109 3.50 -5.38 0.11
N LYS A 110 3.23 -6.14 1.19
CA LYS A 110 2.95 -5.58 2.51
C LYS A 110 4.05 -4.62 2.98
N TYR A 111 5.33 -4.98 2.81
CA TYR A 111 6.43 -4.12 3.24
C TYR A 111 6.58 -2.86 2.38
N VAL A 112 6.52 -3.00 1.05
CA VAL A 112 6.60 -1.84 0.14
C VAL A 112 5.44 -0.87 0.38
N PHE A 113 4.24 -1.41 0.56
CA PHE A 113 3.04 -0.63 0.84
C PHE A 113 3.11 0.08 2.20
N LEU A 114 3.66 -0.58 3.23
CA LEU A 114 3.87 0.05 4.53
C LEU A 114 4.83 1.25 4.44
N VAL A 115 5.95 1.09 3.73
CA VAL A 115 6.90 2.19 3.50
C VAL A 115 6.23 3.35 2.75
N TYR A 116 5.40 3.03 1.76
CA TYR A 116 4.62 4.03 1.02
C TYR A 116 3.65 4.81 1.92
N ILE A 117 2.92 4.13 2.83
CA ILE A 117 2.04 4.80 3.80
C ILE A 117 2.83 5.73 4.71
N ILE A 118 3.97 5.28 5.24
CA ILE A 118 4.84 6.11 6.10
C ILE A 118 5.30 7.36 5.35
N TYR A 119 5.69 7.20 4.08
CA TYR A 119 6.06 8.32 3.22
C TYR A 119 4.89 9.29 3.00
N LEU A 120 3.69 8.80 2.71
CA LEU A 120 2.50 9.66 2.56
C LEU A 120 2.16 10.40 3.85
N LEU A 121 2.27 9.74 5.01
CA LEU A 121 2.07 10.37 6.31
C LEU A 121 3.08 11.50 6.53
N ALA A 122 4.37 11.24 6.29
CA ALA A 122 5.42 12.25 6.42
C ALA A 122 5.18 13.44 5.47
N LYS A 123 4.81 13.17 4.20
CA LYS A 123 4.47 14.21 3.22
C LYS A 123 3.26 15.04 3.65
N THR A 124 2.24 14.39 4.21
CA THR A 124 1.04 15.07 4.71
C THR A 124 1.39 15.99 5.88
N ILE A 125 2.18 15.51 6.84
CA ILE A 125 2.65 16.31 7.98
C ILE A 125 3.49 17.51 7.48
N TYR A 126 4.43 17.27 6.57
CA TYR A 126 5.25 18.32 5.98
C TYR A 126 4.41 19.37 5.24
N THR A 127 3.40 18.93 4.48
CA THR A 127 2.45 19.81 3.78
C THR A 127 1.68 20.66 4.79
N ILE A 128 1.11 20.05 5.83
CA ILE A 128 0.36 20.77 6.85
C ILE A 128 1.26 21.79 7.56
N TYR A 129 2.46 21.39 7.95
CA TYR A 129 3.43 22.28 8.59
C TYR A 129 3.81 23.46 7.69
N SER A 130 4.15 23.19 6.43
CA SER A 130 4.60 24.23 5.50
C SER A 130 3.48 25.21 5.14
N TYR A 131 2.23 24.75 5.00
CA TYR A 131 1.12 25.61 4.57
C TYR A 131 0.39 26.32 5.71
N TYR A 132 0.32 25.73 6.91
CA TYR A 132 -0.49 26.25 8.01
C TYR A 132 0.33 26.78 9.19
N ILE A 133 1.60 26.37 9.32
CA ILE A 133 2.44 26.74 10.47
C ILE A 133 3.57 27.69 10.06
N ASN A 134 4.09 27.57 8.84
CA ASN A 134 5.20 28.40 8.36
C ASN A 134 4.73 29.57 7.49
N ASP A 135 4.53 30.73 8.10
CA ASP A 135 4.07 31.94 7.42
C ASP A 135 5.04 32.41 6.31
N ASP A 136 6.36 32.22 6.49
CA ASP A 136 7.37 32.59 5.49
C ASP A 136 7.24 31.77 4.20
N PHE A 137 6.83 30.50 4.32
CA PHE A 137 6.58 29.65 3.16
C PHE A 137 5.31 30.07 2.42
N HIS A 138 4.27 30.46 3.15
CA HIS A 138 3.06 30.97 2.55
C HIS A 138 3.32 32.29 1.79
N ASP A 139 4.09 33.20 2.37
CA ASP A 139 4.40 34.49 1.75
C ASP A 139 5.32 34.36 0.53
N SER A 140 6.31 33.47 0.56
CA SER A 140 7.13 33.17 -0.62
C SER A 140 6.32 32.54 -1.76
N LEU A 141 5.37 31.65 -1.45
CA LEU A 141 4.41 31.12 -2.42
C LEU A 141 3.54 32.22 -3.04
N VAL A 142 3.03 33.16 -2.25
CA VAL A 142 2.24 34.27 -2.77
C VAL A 142 3.07 35.13 -3.71
N ILE A 143 4.34 35.39 -3.41
CA ILE A 143 5.26 36.14 -4.28
C ILE A 143 5.49 35.41 -5.60
N ASP A 144 5.73 34.10 -5.57
CA ASP A 144 5.95 33.31 -6.79
C ASP A 144 4.69 33.24 -7.67
N TYR A 145 3.50 33.12 -7.07
CA TYR A 145 2.25 33.21 -7.81
C TYR A 145 2.02 34.61 -8.37
N GLN A 146 2.36 35.67 -7.64
CA GLN A 146 2.30 37.04 -8.15
C GLN A 146 3.19 37.22 -9.37
N LYS A 147 4.42 36.69 -9.37
CA LYS A 147 5.30 36.72 -10.54
C LYS A 147 4.70 35.94 -11.71
N LYS A 148 4.17 34.74 -11.44
CA LYS A 148 3.62 33.85 -12.48
C LYS A 148 2.37 34.43 -13.17
N TYR A 149 1.53 35.14 -12.41
CA TYR A 149 0.28 35.73 -12.88
C TYR A 149 0.35 37.25 -13.09
N ALA A 150 1.55 37.83 -13.12
CA ALA A 150 1.75 39.28 -13.29
C ALA A 150 1.12 39.81 -14.59
N SER A 151 1.06 38.99 -15.65
CA SER A 151 0.45 39.32 -16.93
C SER A 151 -1.10 39.34 -16.90
N GLU A 152 -1.72 38.64 -15.96
CA GLU A 152 -3.18 38.47 -15.90
C GLU A 152 -3.91 39.57 -15.09
N LYS A 153 -3.19 40.58 -14.58
CA LYS A 153 -3.74 41.69 -13.77
C LYS A 153 -4.60 41.24 -12.57
N LEU A 154 -4.32 40.06 -12.00
CA LEU A 154 -5.01 39.57 -10.81
C LEU A 154 -4.67 40.45 -9.59
N SER A 155 -5.69 40.80 -8.80
CA SER A 155 -5.49 41.54 -7.55
C SER A 155 -4.75 40.67 -6.52
N GLY A 156 -3.87 41.27 -5.71
CA GLY A 156 -3.14 40.54 -4.65
C GLY A 156 -4.04 39.82 -3.64
N LYS A 157 -5.30 40.26 -3.47
CA LYS A 157 -6.31 39.51 -2.68
C LYS A 157 -6.79 38.25 -3.40
N GLN A 158 -6.99 38.29 -4.72
CA GLN A 158 -7.40 37.13 -5.52
C GLN A 158 -6.30 36.06 -5.52
N ILE A 159 -5.04 36.47 -5.65
CA ILE A 159 -3.89 35.55 -5.63
C ILE A 159 -3.78 34.84 -4.27
N ARG A 160 -3.93 35.57 -3.16
CA ARG A 160 -3.96 34.95 -1.82
C ARG A 160 -5.10 33.96 -1.65
N ASN A 161 -6.30 34.28 -2.14
CA ASN A 161 -7.42 33.34 -2.08
C ASN A 161 -7.16 32.10 -2.95
N LEU A 162 -6.54 32.26 -4.12
CA LEU A 162 -6.20 31.16 -5.01
C LEU A 162 -5.16 30.23 -4.38
N VAL A 163 -4.11 30.79 -3.75
CA VAL A 163 -3.11 30.01 -3.00
C VAL A 163 -3.78 29.23 -1.86
N LYS A 164 -4.66 29.86 -1.08
CA LYS A 164 -5.41 29.19 0.00
C LYS A 164 -6.30 28.06 -0.51
N ILE A 165 -7.08 28.31 -1.57
CA ILE A 165 -7.97 27.29 -2.17
C ILE A 165 -7.14 26.12 -2.70
N LYS A 166 -6.04 26.40 -3.40
CA LYS A 166 -5.16 25.36 -3.95
C LYS A 166 -4.48 24.54 -2.85
N SER A 167 -3.98 25.19 -1.79
CA SER A 167 -3.41 24.52 -0.62
C SER A 167 -4.44 23.61 0.06
N LEU A 168 -5.66 24.10 0.26
CA LEU A 168 -6.75 23.35 0.88
C LEU A 168 -7.14 22.14 0.02
N LEU A 169 -7.33 22.33 -1.29
CA LEU A 169 -7.60 21.24 -2.23
C LEU A 169 -6.48 20.19 -2.24
N THR A 170 -5.22 20.61 -2.23
CA THR A 170 -4.06 19.70 -2.23
C THR A 170 -4.01 18.90 -0.94
N THR A 171 -4.24 19.55 0.21
CA THR A 171 -4.27 18.89 1.52
C THR A 171 -5.45 17.92 1.62
N SER A 172 -6.65 18.32 1.19
CA SER A 172 -7.83 17.45 1.15
C SER A 172 -7.62 16.24 0.24
N PHE A 173 -7.05 16.43 -0.95
CA PHE A 173 -6.75 15.33 -1.87
C PHE A 173 -5.71 14.35 -1.29
N THR A 174 -4.68 14.87 -0.62
CA THR A 174 -3.65 14.05 0.03
C THR A 174 -4.24 13.25 1.19
N LEU A 175 -5.07 13.87 2.03
CA LEU A 175 -5.79 13.19 3.11
C LEU A 175 -6.75 12.13 2.58
N LEU A 176 -7.50 12.44 1.52
CA LEU A 176 -8.39 11.48 0.88
C LEU A 176 -7.61 10.29 0.32
N SER A 177 -6.48 10.55 -0.32
CA SER A 177 -5.58 9.50 -0.81
C SER A 177 -5.07 8.62 0.32
N LEU A 178 -4.76 9.19 1.48
CA LEU A 178 -4.35 8.43 2.67
C LEU A 178 -5.47 7.53 3.21
N ILE A 179 -6.74 7.97 3.13
CA ILE A 179 -7.89 7.18 3.60
C ILE A 179 -8.19 6.00 2.65
N PHE A 180 -7.99 6.20 1.34
CA PHE A 180 -8.26 5.18 0.32
C PHE A 180 -7.06 4.27 0.00
N THR A 181 -5.89 4.53 0.60
CA THR A 181 -4.68 3.69 0.50
C THR A 181 -4.66 2.71 1.67
#